data_AF-A0A3R8Q4V8-F1
#
_entry.id   AF-A0A3R8Q4V8-F1
#
_cell.length_a   1.000
_cell.length_b   1.000
_cell.length_c   1.000
_cell.angle_alpha   90.00
_cell.angle_beta   90.00
_cell.angle_gamma   90.00
#
_symmetry.space_group_name_H-M   'P 1'
#
loop_
_entity.id
_entity.type
_entity.pdbx_description
1 polymer ?
#
loop_
_entity_poly.entity_id
_entity_poly.type
_entity_poly.pdbx_seq_one_letter_code
_entity_poly.pdbx_strand_id
1 'polypeptide(L)'
;MTARHFEDFRVGQHHKSGPREVTERDLAAFTEVAGSRDVLRTDSRPDQALPGPFGLAAFTGILHELAEDEAVVALLDTHWHYLAPIRVGDTVRFEMTTTRCRRTAEGDRGVVNRHVALLNQRDELVQEGTAAVLVRARDTDGTSDSASHAFGTVGWATALAERLGDDERFTSATSSWDGTIGLRCGEDEVHLRLYRGQVIDVARRSPLGATFSLGAGELVWTELITGPSNDLVHRAMRGQFEVSGNGYEYLRLTKVLHLIVDNARALAAGAER
;
A
#
# COMPACT_ATOMS: atom_id res chain seq x y z
N MET A 1 -12.13 20.44 14.35
CA MET A 1 -11.70 19.03 14.41
C MET A 1 -10.25 19.04 14.89
N THR A 2 -9.73 17.92 15.37
CA THR A 2 -8.42 17.87 16.05
C THR A 2 -7.38 17.35 15.06
N ALA A 3 -6.24 18.03 14.94
CA ALA A 3 -5.19 17.67 13.98
C ALA A 3 -4.76 16.20 14.10
N ARG A 4 -4.73 15.51 12.96
CA ARG A 4 -4.35 14.09 12.90
C ARG A 4 -2.84 13.95 12.88
N HIS A 5 -2.29 13.32 13.91
CA HIS A 5 -0.88 13.02 14.02
C HIS A 5 -0.57 11.64 13.42
N PHE A 6 0.71 11.27 13.33
CA PHE A 6 1.14 9.99 12.76
C PHE A 6 0.41 8.79 13.37
N GLU A 7 0.16 8.80 14.68
CA GLU A 7 -0.46 7.71 15.43
C GLU A 7 -1.94 7.49 15.07
N ASP A 8 -2.57 8.45 14.40
CA ASP A 8 -3.97 8.38 13.99
C ASP A 8 -4.16 7.66 12.64
N PHE A 9 -3.05 7.38 11.93
CA PHE A 9 -3.06 6.66 10.66
C PHE A 9 -2.87 5.15 10.88
N ARG A 10 -3.70 4.36 10.20
CA ARG A 10 -3.63 2.90 10.26
C ARG A 10 -3.56 2.32 8.86
N VAL A 11 -2.70 1.32 8.65
CA VAL A 11 -2.69 0.54 7.41
C VAL A 11 -4.06 -0.10 7.19
N GLY A 12 -4.54 -0.10 5.94
CA GLY A 12 -5.90 -0.49 5.57
C GLY A 12 -6.95 0.59 5.79
N GLN A 13 -6.61 1.75 6.37
CA GLN A 13 -7.54 2.86 6.49
C GLN A 13 -7.86 3.42 5.10
N HIS A 14 -9.16 3.43 4.78
CA HIS A 14 -9.69 4.01 3.56
C HIS A 14 -10.19 5.43 3.79
N HIS A 15 -9.97 6.30 2.80
CA HIS A 15 -10.60 7.62 2.74
C HIS A 15 -11.14 7.88 1.34
N LYS A 16 -12.30 8.52 1.30
CA LYS A 16 -12.94 8.97 0.06
C LYS A 16 -13.19 10.47 0.16
N SER A 17 -12.68 11.23 -0.81
CA SER A 17 -12.91 12.67 -0.88
C SER A 17 -14.36 12.97 -1.29
N GLY A 18 -14.78 14.21 -1.06
CA GLY A 18 -15.95 14.74 -1.75
C GLY A 18 -15.76 14.77 -3.28
N PRO A 19 -16.85 14.79 -4.05
CA PRO A 19 -16.78 15.03 -5.49
C PRO A 19 -16.35 16.48 -5.76
N ARG A 20 -15.52 16.68 -6.78
CA ARG A 20 -15.10 17.98 -7.28
C ARG A 20 -15.35 18.07 -8.78
N GLU A 21 -16.08 19.08 -9.21
CA GLU A 21 -16.23 19.40 -10.63
C GLU A 21 -14.95 20.04 -11.17
N VAL A 22 -14.54 19.60 -12.37
CA VAL A 22 -13.42 20.17 -13.12
C VAL A 22 -13.97 21.23 -14.06
N THR A 23 -13.49 22.46 -13.93
CA THR A 23 -14.05 23.63 -14.62
C THR A 23 -13.06 24.23 -15.62
N GLU A 24 -13.54 25.11 -16.50
CA GLU A 24 -12.67 25.89 -17.41
C GLU A 24 -11.64 26.73 -16.63
N ARG A 25 -12.01 27.17 -15.41
CA ARG A 25 -11.11 27.91 -14.52
C ARG A 25 -9.92 27.05 -14.09
N ASP A 26 -10.15 25.77 -13.81
CA ASP A 26 -9.09 24.84 -13.44
C ASP A 26 -8.10 24.65 -14.59
N LEU A 27 -8.61 24.50 -15.82
CA LEU A 27 -7.78 24.39 -17.02
C LEU A 27 -6.95 25.65 -17.27
N ALA A 28 -7.58 26.82 -17.18
CA ALA A 28 -6.92 28.11 -17.35
C ALA A 28 -5.81 28.30 -16.30
N ALA A 29 -6.15 28.13 -15.01
CA ALA A 29 -5.22 28.33 -13.91
C ALA A 29 -4.05 27.34 -13.93
N PHE A 30 -4.33 26.06 -14.17
CA PHE A 30 -3.29 25.03 -14.19
C PHE A 30 -2.31 25.27 -15.35
N THR A 31 -2.83 25.62 -16.53
CA THR A 31 -2.01 25.89 -17.71
C THR A 31 -1.17 27.15 -17.55
N GLU A 32 -1.70 28.18 -16.88
CA GLU A 32 -0.94 29.39 -16.55
C GLU A 32 0.24 29.08 -15.63
N VAL A 33 0.00 28.34 -14.55
CA VAL A 33 1.04 27.94 -13.58
C VAL A 33 2.07 27.01 -14.21
N ALA A 34 1.62 26.06 -15.03
CA ALA A 34 2.51 25.13 -15.75
C ALA A 34 3.34 25.80 -16.86
N GLY A 35 3.02 27.05 -17.22
CA GLY A 35 3.69 27.77 -18.31
C GLY A 35 3.34 27.26 -19.71
N SER A 36 2.40 26.31 -19.85
CA SER A 36 2.00 25.69 -21.11
C SER A 36 0.93 26.51 -21.85
N ARG A 37 1.10 27.84 -21.91
CA ARG A 37 0.09 28.79 -22.42
C ARG A 37 -0.36 28.54 -23.85
N ASP A 38 0.45 27.86 -24.65
CA ASP A 38 0.06 27.42 -26.00
C ASP A 38 -1.14 26.48 -25.99
N VAL A 39 -1.38 25.75 -24.88
CA VAL A 39 -2.55 24.88 -24.66
C VAL A 39 -3.85 25.69 -24.54
N LEU A 40 -3.79 26.95 -24.10
CA LEU A 40 -4.96 27.86 -24.05
C LEU A 40 -5.23 28.55 -25.38
N ARG A 41 -4.24 28.59 -26.27
CA ARG A 41 -4.28 29.38 -27.51
C ARG A 41 -4.87 28.62 -28.70
N THR A 42 -5.18 27.35 -28.50
CA THR A 42 -5.62 26.44 -29.57
C THR A 42 -7.14 26.37 -29.70
N ASP A 43 -7.67 26.96 -30.78
CA ASP A 43 -8.95 26.61 -31.44
C ASP A 43 -9.03 25.11 -31.89
N SER A 44 -8.10 24.26 -31.44
CA SER A 44 -7.84 22.90 -31.93
C SER A 44 -7.89 21.80 -30.85
N ARG A 45 -8.35 22.09 -29.62
CA ARG A 45 -8.72 21.03 -28.65
C ARG A 45 -10.25 20.91 -28.52
N PRO A 46 -10.90 20.09 -29.35
CA PRO A 46 -12.33 19.83 -29.23
C PRO A 46 -12.72 19.15 -27.89
N ASP A 47 -11.75 18.65 -27.11
CA ASP A 47 -12.02 17.78 -25.97
C ASP A 47 -11.73 18.39 -24.58
N GLN A 48 -11.27 19.65 -24.49
CA GLN A 48 -11.02 20.40 -23.24
C GLN A 48 -10.35 19.59 -22.11
N ALA A 49 -9.38 18.73 -22.46
CA ALA A 49 -8.70 17.89 -21.49
C ALA A 49 -7.65 18.67 -20.67
N LEU A 50 -7.62 18.39 -19.37
CA LEU A 50 -6.64 18.90 -18.42
C LEU A 50 -5.27 18.25 -18.67
N PRO A 51 -4.15 18.98 -18.49
CA PRO A 51 -2.84 18.37 -18.49
C PRO A 51 -2.75 17.25 -17.46
N GLY A 52 -2.09 16.13 -17.81
CA GLY A 52 -2.04 14.93 -16.97
C GLY A 52 -1.76 15.19 -15.48
N PRO A 53 -0.72 15.98 -15.12
CA PRO A 53 -0.39 16.28 -13.72
C PRO A 53 -1.46 17.05 -12.93
N PHE A 54 -2.54 17.52 -13.55
CA PHE A 54 -3.66 18.16 -12.83
C PHE A 54 -4.22 17.29 -11.71
N GLY A 55 -4.42 15.99 -11.95
CA GLY A 55 -4.95 15.09 -10.93
C GLY A 55 -3.98 14.90 -9.75
N LEU A 56 -2.68 14.79 -10.03
CA LEU A 56 -1.65 14.79 -8.99
C LEU A 56 -1.65 16.10 -8.18
N ALA A 57 -1.74 17.25 -8.86
CA ALA A 57 -1.82 18.55 -8.18
C ALA A 57 -3.09 18.68 -7.33
N ALA A 58 -4.23 18.23 -7.84
CA ALA A 58 -5.49 18.19 -7.10
C ALA A 58 -5.39 17.32 -5.84
N PHE A 59 -4.70 16.18 -5.92
CA PHE A 59 -4.43 15.31 -4.77
C PHE A 59 -3.65 16.03 -3.67
N THR A 60 -2.67 16.89 -4.02
CA THR A 60 -1.91 17.63 -3.00
C THR A 60 -2.79 18.56 -2.15
N GLY A 61 -3.87 19.11 -2.70
CA GLY A 61 -4.85 19.88 -1.93
C GLY A 61 -5.60 19.02 -0.91
N ILE A 62 -5.99 17.81 -1.32
CA ILE A 62 -6.72 16.86 -0.44
C ILE A 62 -5.85 16.36 0.71
N LEU A 63 -4.54 16.22 0.51
CA LEU A 63 -3.62 15.87 1.60
C LEU A 63 -3.67 16.87 2.76
N HIS A 64 -3.81 18.17 2.45
CA HIS A 64 -3.91 19.22 3.47
C HIS A 64 -5.26 19.18 4.18
N GLU A 65 -6.36 18.92 3.45
CA GLU A 65 -7.69 18.70 4.06
C GLU A 65 -7.71 17.49 5.00
N LEU A 66 -6.97 16.43 4.64
CA LEU A 66 -7.00 15.15 5.35
C LEU A 66 -6.31 15.15 6.71
N ALA A 67 -5.21 15.87 6.80
CA ALA A 67 -4.33 15.83 7.96
C ALA A 67 -4.41 17.10 8.81
N GLU A 68 -5.27 18.06 8.45
CA GLU A 68 -5.41 19.38 9.06
C GLU A 68 -4.04 20.10 9.11
N ASP A 69 -3.76 20.94 8.12
CA ASP A 69 -2.63 21.87 7.85
C ASP A 69 -1.31 21.79 8.66
N GLU A 70 -1.30 21.53 9.96
CA GLU A 70 -0.09 21.54 10.81
C GLU A 70 0.64 20.20 10.89
N ALA A 71 -0.04 19.06 10.70
CA ALA A 71 0.57 17.75 10.89
C ALA A 71 1.33 17.22 9.65
N VAL A 72 0.94 17.61 8.43
CA VAL A 72 1.71 17.27 7.22
C VAL A 72 2.95 18.12 7.16
N VAL A 73 4.10 17.46 7.10
CA VAL A 73 5.40 18.14 6.98
C VAL A 73 5.81 18.24 5.51
N ALA A 74 5.66 17.17 4.75
CA ALA A 74 6.10 17.12 3.35
C ALA A 74 5.47 15.95 2.58
N LEU A 75 5.29 16.14 1.26
CA LEU A 75 5.15 15.05 0.29
C LEU A 75 6.55 14.61 -0.12
N LEU A 76 6.92 13.37 0.22
CA LEU A 76 8.29 12.85 0.03
C LEU A 76 8.48 12.19 -1.33
N ASP A 77 7.48 11.44 -1.78
CA ASP A 77 7.56 10.68 -3.03
C ASP A 77 6.18 10.48 -3.63
N THR A 78 6.13 10.39 -4.96
CA THR A 78 4.94 10.03 -5.73
C THR A 78 5.29 9.20 -6.96
N HIS A 79 4.56 8.11 -7.17
CA HIS A 79 4.57 7.35 -8.42
C HIS A 79 3.16 7.40 -9.03
N TRP A 80 3.02 7.79 -10.30
CA TRP A 80 1.71 8.12 -10.86
C TRP A 80 1.50 7.59 -12.28
N HIS A 81 0.31 7.07 -12.54
CA HIS A 81 -0.15 6.58 -13.83
C HIS A 81 -1.36 7.39 -14.33
N TYR A 82 -1.25 7.87 -15.56
CA TYR A 82 -2.29 8.66 -16.24
C TYR A 82 -3.08 7.76 -17.19
N LEU A 83 -4.16 7.14 -16.69
CA LEU A 83 -4.88 6.08 -17.40
C LEU A 83 -5.88 6.63 -18.43
N ALA A 84 -6.58 7.71 -18.07
CA ALA A 84 -7.54 8.37 -18.95
C ALA A 84 -7.51 9.90 -18.76
N PRO A 85 -7.83 10.66 -19.82
CA PRO A 85 -7.87 12.11 -19.75
C PRO A 85 -9.01 12.63 -18.87
N ILE A 86 -8.70 13.60 -18.01
CA ILE A 86 -9.67 14.38 -17.21
C ILE A 86 -10.12 15.59 -18.03
N ARG A 87 -11.40 15.89 -18.08
CA ARG A 87 -11.97 16.99 -18.88
C ARG A 87 -12.70 18.03 -18.04
N VAL A 88 -12.80 19.22 -18.60
CA VAL A 88 -13.80 20.19 -18.15
C VAL A 88 -15.19 19.56 -18.20
N GLY A 89 -15.95 19.73 -17.12
CA GLY A 89 -17.25 19.11 -16.89
C GLY A 89 -17.20 17.74 -16.22
N ASP A 90 -16.03 17.10 -16.09
CA ASP A 90 -15.93 15.88 -15.28
C ASP A 90 -16.11 16.20 -13.81
N THR A 91 -16.71 15.26 -13.08
CA THR A 91 -16.73 15.29 -11.62
C THR A 91 -15.84 14.17 -11.11
N VAL A 92 -14.76 14.55 -10.42
CA VAL A 92 -13.73 13.62 -9.96
C VAL A 92 -13.76 13.46 -8.45
N ARG A 93 -13.29 12.32 -7.97
CA ARG A 93 -13.10 12.04 -6.53
C ARG A 93 -11.90 11.15 -6.31
N PHE A 94 -11.27 11.29 -5.16
CA PHE A 94 -10.16 10.46 -4.74
C PHE A 94 -10.61 9.39 -3.78
N GLU A 95 -10.10 8.19 -3.99
CA GLU A 95 -10.18 7.07 -3.05
C GLU A 95 -8.75 6.69 -2.67
N MET A 96 -8.47 6.66 -1.38
CA MET A 96 -7.13 6.45 -0.84
C MET A 96 -7.14 5.32 0.17
N THR A 97 -6.08 4.51 0.13
CA THR A 97 -5.83 3.45 1.11
C THR A 97 -4.47 3.68 1.72
N THR A 98 -4.38 3.79 3.05
CA THR A 98 -3.09 3.81 3.75
C THR A 98 -2.48 2.43 3.65
N THR A 99 -1.33 2.32 2.98
CA THR A 99 -0.66 1.04 2.72
C THR A 99 0.51 0.77 3.66
N ARG A 100 1.05 1.83 4.27
CA ARG A 100 2.16 1.71 5.22
C ARG A 100 2.20 2.88 6.18
N CYS A 101 2.54 2.59 7.43
CA CYS A 101 2.92 3.59 8.43
C CYS A 101 4.29 3.18 8.97
N ARG A 102 5.26 4.09 8.95
CA ARG A 102 6.60 3.85 9.49
C ARG A 102 7.12 5.06 10.25
N ARG A 103 7.44 4.91 11.54
CA ARG A 103 8.11 5.94 12.33
C ARG A 103 9.50 6.22 11.75
N THR A 104 9.91 7.47 11.79
CA THR A 104 11.30 7.86 11.46
C THR A 104 12.22 7.53 12.64
N ALA A 105 13.53 7.47 12.39
CA ALA A 105 14.52 7.20 13.44
C ALA A 105 14.54 8.30 14.53
N GLU A 106 14.21 9.54 14.17
CA GLU A 106 14.13 10.68 15.10
C GLU A 106 12.89 10.60 16.01
N GLY A 107 11.89 9.78 15.67
CA GLY A 107 10.70 9.55 16.48
C GLY A 107 9.66 10.67 16.48
N ASP A 108 10.04 11.90 16.12
CA ASP A 108 9.15 13.08 16.08
C ASP A 108 8.22 13.13 14.85
N ARG A 109 8.43 12.22 13.88
CA ARG A 109 7.68 12.12 12.62
C ARG A 109 7.55 10.67 12.17
N GLY A 110 6.58 10.42 11.29
CA GLY A 110 6.43 9.16 10.57
C GLY A 110 6.06 9.35 9.11
N VAL A 111 6.39 8.36 8.29
CA VAL A 111 6.05 8.30 6.87
C VAL A 111 4.80 7.45 6.71
N VAL A 112 3.79 8.01 6.04
CA VAL A 112 2.53 7.35 5.70
C VAL A 112 2.47 7.17 4.19
N ASN A 113 2.54 5.92 3.73
CA ASN A 113 2.35 5.58 2.32
C ASN A 113 0.87 5.36 2.04
N ARG A 114 0.44 5.79 0.87
CA ARG A 114 -0.93 5.62 0.39
C ARG A 114 -0.91 5.14 -1.04
N HIS A 115 -1.86 4.28 -1.37
CA HIS A 115 -2.35 4.13 -2.72
C HIS A 115 -3.46 5.15 -2.96
N VAL A 116 -3.48 5.76 -4.14
CA VAL A 116 -4.43 6.80 -4.53
C VAL A 116 -5.08 6.40 -5.86
N ALA A 117 -6.40 6.39 -5.88
CA ALA A 117 -7.21 6.20 -7.07
C ALA A 117 -8.03 7.47 -7.32
N LEU A 118 -7.99 8.00 -8.54
CA LEU A 118 -8.81 9.12 -8.98
C LEU A 118 -9.87 8.60 -9.95
N LEU A 119 -11.14 8.75 -9.58
CA LEU A 119 -12.27 8.26 -10.35
C LEU A 119 -13.12 9.42 -10.86
N ASN A 120 -13.73 9.26 -12.04
CA ASN A 120 -14.68 10.21 -12.59
C ASN A 120 -16.14 9.88 -12.19
N GLN A 121 -17.10 10.63 -12.74
CA GLN A 121 -18.55 10.49 -12.50
C GLN A 121 -19.14 9.15 -12.98
N ARG A 122 -18.40 8.38 -13.77
CA ARG A 122 -18.79 7.06 -14.30
C ARG A 122 -18.11 5.91 -13.54
N ASP A 123 -17.45 6.22 -12.42
CA ASP A 123 -16.62 5.27 -11.67
C ASP A 123 -15.45 4.68 -12.47
N GLU A 124 -15.01 5.39 -13.53
CA GLU A 124 -13.83 5.01 -14.29
C GLU A 124 -12.58 5.56 -13.60
N LEU A 125 -11.58 4.69 -13.41
CA LEU A 125 -10.28 5.08 -12.89
C LEU A 125 -9.53 5.89 -13.95
N VAL A 126 -9.38 7.19 -13.72
CA VAL A 126 -8.73 8.11 -14.66
C VAL A 126 -7.26 8.30 -14.35
N GLN A 127 -6.87 8.23 -13.08
CA GLN A 127 -5.48 8.23 -12.65
C GLN A 127 -5.33 7.36 -11.41
N GLU A 128 -4.14 6.81 -11.20
CA GLU A 128 -3.80 6.07 -9.99
C GLU A 128 -2.33 6.29 -9.64
N GLY A 129 -1.96 6.03 -8.39
CA GLY A 129 -0.59 6.16 -7.97
C GLY A 129 -0.35 5.87 -6.51
N THR A 130 0.88 6.10 -6.08
CA THR A 130 1.29 6.04 -4.68
C THR A 130 1.82 7.39 -4.22
N ALA A 131 1.72 7.65 -2.92
CA ALA A 131 2.25 8.84 -2.28
C ALA A 131 2.81 8.52 -0.90
N ALA A 132 4.03 8.98 -0.62
CA ALA A 132 4.64 8.92 0.71
C ALA A 132 4.61 10.32 1.35
N VAL A 133 3.97 10.44 2.51
CA VAL A 133 3.78 11.73 3.19
C VAL A 133 4.41 11.67 4.58
N LEU A 134 5.23 12.67 4.90
CA LEU A 134 5.80 12.85 6.23
C LEU A 134 4.80 13.58 7.13
N VAL A 135 4.48 12.98 8.27
CA VAL A 135 3.50 13.47 9.24
C VAL A 135 4.17 13.61 10.61
N ARG A 136 3.89 14.68 11.34
CA ARG A 136 4.35 14.84 12.72
C ARG A 136 3.75 13.77 13.62
N ALA A 137 4.59 13.21 14.48
CA ALA A 137 4.15 12.37 15.59
C ALA A 137 3.68 13.26 16.75
N ARG A 138 2.77 12.74 17.58
CA ARG A 138 2.27 13.44 18.76
C ARG A 138 3.31 13.45 19.89
N ASP A 139 4.10 12.40 19.97
CA ASP A 139 5.20 12.24 20.91
C ASP A 139 6.48 11.79 20.18
N THR A 140 7.54 11.49 20.93
CA THR A 140 8.79 10.92 20.39
C THR A 140 8.94 9.44 20.73
N ASP A 141 7.91 8.82 21.33
CA ASP A 141 7.97 7.42 21.75
C ASP A 141 7.84 6.53 20.50
N GLY A 142 8.94 5.87 20.12
CA GLY A 142 9.05 5.08 18.88
C GLY A 142 8.17 3.83 18.78
N THR A 143 7.09 3.71 19.56
CA THR A 143 6.25 2.51 19.71
C THR A 143 5.06 2.43 18.75
N SER A 144 4.91 3.35 17.79
CA SER A 144 3.72 3.35 16.92
C SER A 144 3.81 2.48 15.65
N ASP A 145 4.96 1.86 15.36
CA ASP A 145 5.03 0.86 14.29
C ASP A 145 4.42 -0.45 14.79
N SER A 146 3.10 -0.59 14.64
CA SER A 146 2.44 -1.85 14.95
C SER A 146 2.98 -2.93 14.02
N ALA A 147 3.82 -3.82 14.56
CA ALA A 147 4.37 -4.95 13.82
C ALA A 147 3.27 -5.75 13.11
N SER A 148 2.03 -5.74 13.60
CA SER A 148 0.88 -6.40 12.97
C SER A 148 0.51 -5.89 11.58
N HIS A 149 0.95 -4.69 11.19
CA HIS A 149 0.62 -4.06 9.90
C HIS A 149 1.85 -3.64 9.08
N ALA A 150 3.06 -3.91 9.58
CA ALA A 150 4.32 -3.55 8.92
C ALA A 150 4.76 -4.65 7.92
N PHE A 151 3.89 -4.97 6.95
CA PHE A 151 4.06 -6.10 6.02
C PHE A 151 5.41 -6.07 5.29
N GLY A 152 6.05 -7.23 5.16
CA GLY A 152 7.38 -7.36 4.53
C GLY A 152 8.56 -6.95 5.44
N THR A 153 8.32 -6.44 6.64
CA THR A 153 9.40 -6.11 7.60
C THR A 153 9.78 -7.31 8.48
N VAL A 154 11.00 -7.28 9.04
CA VAL A 154 11.47 -8.30 10.00
C VAL A 154 10.61 -8.33 11.26
N GLY A 155 10.19 -7.17 11.78
CA GLY A 155 9.35 -7.10 12.98
C GLY A 155 8.00 -7.77 12.78
N TRP A 156 7.34 -7.50 11.64
CA TRP A 156 6.09 -8.18 11.27
C TRP A 156 6.28 -9.69 11.10
N ALA A 157 7.31 -10.10 10.37
CA ALA A 157 7.56 -11.52 10.11
C ALA A 157 7.94 -12.30 11.37
N THR A 158 8.58 -11.64 12.35
CA THR A 158 8.89 -12.24 13.66
C THR A 158 7.59 -12.50 14.43
N ALA A 159 6.71 -11.50 14.54
CA ALA A 159 5.40 -11.67 15.17
C ALA A 159 4.52 -12.71 14.44
N LEU A 160 4.61 -12.78 13.11
CA LEU A 160 3.95 -13.80 12.32
C LEU A 160 4.53 -15.20 12.58
N ALA A 161 5.86 -15.34 12.66
CA ALA A 161 6.54 -16.61 12.91
C ALA A 161 6.14 -17.23 14.26
N GLU A 162 5.99 -16.40 15.30
CA GLU A 162 5.48 -16.85 16.61
C GLU A 162 4.09 -17.49 16.47
N ARG A 163 3.15 -16.82 15.79
CA ARG A 163 1.80 -17.35 15.55
C ARG A 163 1.80 -18.62 14.70
N LEU A 164 2.66 -18.69 13.70
CA LEU A 164 2.80 -19.88 12.85
C LEU A 164 3.30 -21.10 13.63
N GLY A 165 4.14 -20.89 14.64
CA GLY A 165 4.61 -21.94 15.54
C GLY A 165 3.48 -22.59 16.36
N ASP A 166 2.46 -21.79 16.70
CA ASP A 166 1.28 -22.22 17.47
C ASP A 166 0.17 -22.86 16.60
N ASP A 167 0.19 -22.67 15.26
CA ASP A 167 -0.81 -23.23 14.36
C ASP A 167 -0.46 -24.67 13.93
N GLU A 168 -1.11 -25.66 14.56
CA GLU A 168 -0.95 -27.10 14.23
C GLU A 168 -1.16 -27.41 12.74
N ARG A 169 -2.03 -26.67 12.04
CA ARG A 169 -2.27 -26.88 10.61
C ARG A 169 -1.06 -26.49 9.79
N PHE A 170 -0.37 -25.42 10.20
CA PHE A 170 0.86 -24.95 9.55
C PHE A 170 2.02 -25.88 9.86
N THR A 171 2.25 -26.21 11.14
CA THR A 171 3.36 -27.06 11.56
C THR A 171 3.26 -28.46 10.94
N SER A 172 2.06 -29.03 10.89
CA SER A 172 1.80 -30.31 10.21
C SER A 172 2.07 -30.23 8.71
N ALA A 173 1.56 -29.19 8.03
CA ALA A 173 1.71 -29.01 6.58
C ALA A 173 3.16 -28.78 6.14
N THR A 174 4.00 -28.26 7.03
CA THR A 174 5.43 -27.97 6.77
C THR A 174 6.39 -28.98 7.43
N SER A 175 5.87 -30.01 8.12
CA SER A 175 6.68 -31.00 8.86
C SER A 175 7.67 -31.81 8.00
N SER A 176 7.34 -32.02 6.72
CA SER A 176 8.16 -32.77 5.75
C SER A 176 8.89 -31.88 4.75
N TRP A 177 8.89 -30.56 4.97
CA TRP A 177 9.49 -29.59 4.08
C TRP A 177 10.46 -28.68 4.82
N ASP A 178 11.66 -28.55 4.27
CA ASP A 178 12.69 -27.66 4.77
C ASP A 178 13.06 -26.69 3.64
N GLY A 179 13.12 -25.40 3.96
CA GLY A 179 13.38 -24.38 2.95
C GLY A 179 13.20 -22.97 3.46
N THR A 180 13.10 -22.02 2.53
CA THR A 180 12.88 -20.61 2.86
C THR A 180 11.78 -20.05 1.98
N ILE A 181 10.80 -19.41 2.60
CA ILE A 181 9.71 -18.70 1.92
C ILE A 181 10.00 -17.21 2.01
N GLY A 182 10.12 -16.55 0.85
CA GLY A 182 10.20 -15.09 0.78
C GLY A 182 8.82 -14.47 0.67
N LEU A 183 8.56 -13.41 1.44
CA LEU A 183 7.35 -12.60 1.37
C LEU A 183 7.76 -11.17 1.04
N ARG A 184 7.41 -10.70 -0.16
CA ARG A 184 7.78 -9.37 -0.66
C ARG A 184 6.57 -8.45 -0.75
N CYS A 185 6.63 -7.33 -0.05
CA CYS A 185 5.61 -6.28 -0.04
C CYS A 185 6.24 -4.98 -0.58
N GLY A 186 5.93 -4.65 -1.83
CA GLY A 186 6.59 -3.54 -2.53
C GLY A 186 8.10 -3.80 -2.67
N GLU A 187 8.90 -2.91 -2.06
CA GLU A 187 10.36 -3.00 -2.05
C GLU A 187 10.92 -3.81 -0.86
N ASP A 188 10.11 -4.05 0.17
CA ASP A 188 10.55 -4.83 1.33
C ASP A 188 10.32 -6.32 1.12
N GLU A 189 11.32 -7.11 1.47
CA GLU A 189 11.23 -8.56 1.45
C GLU A 189 11.77 -9.14 2.75
N VAL A 190 11.09 -10.17 3.23
CA VAL A 190 11.47 -10.94 4.40
C VAL A 190 11.39 -12.43 4.12
N HIS A 191 12.33 -13.16 4.70
CA HIS A 191 12.50 -14.58 4.53
C HIS A 191 12.11 -15.28 5.83
N LEU A 192 11.22 -16.26 5.71
CA LEU A 192 10.92 -17.23 6.76
C LEU A 192 11.70 -18.49 6.44
N ARG A 193 12.64 -18.89 7.30
CA ARG A 193 13.36 -20.15 7.15
C ARG A 193 12.66 -21.23 7.97
N LEU A 194 12.28 -22.31 7.31
CA LEU A 194 11.54 -23.41 7.91
C LEU A 194 12.41 -24.65 8.02
N TYR A 195 12.25 -25.35 9.15
CA TYR A 195 12.82 -26.67 9.38
C TYR A 195 11.86 -27.51 10.20
N ARG A 196 11.49 -28.70 9.70
CA ARG A 196 10.61 -29.67 10.40
C ARG A 196 9.35 -29.05 11.00
N GLY A 197 8.65 -28.23 10.21
CA GLY A 197 7.38 -27.64 10.63
C GLY A 197 7.50 -26.35 11.44
N GLN A 198 8.71 -25.84 11.67
CA GLN A 198 8.95 -24.66 12.52
C GLN A 198 9.66 -23.56 11.75
N VAL A 199 9.30 -22.30 12.01
CA VAL A 199 10.07 -21.14 11.54
C VAL A 199 11.26 -20.98 12.49
N ILE A 200 12.47 -21.26 12.01
CA ILE A 200 13.69 -21.25 12.82
C ILE A 200 14.49 -19.95 12.71
N ASP A 201 14.22 -19.14 11.69
CA ASP A 201 14.90 -17.87 11.45
C ASP A 201 14.02 -16.93 10.60
N VAL A 202 14.11 -15.63 10.91
CA VAL A 202 13.44 -14.55 10.19
C VAL A 202 14.49 -13.49 9.85
N ALA A 203 14.69 -13.25 8.56
CA ALA A 203 15.73 -12.32 8.09
C ALA A 203 15.27 -11.57 6.85
N ARG A 204 15.88 -10.41 6.57
CA ARG A 204 15.66 -9.71 5.28
C ARG A 204 16.08 -10.56 4.08
N ARG A 205 17.10 -11.40 4.27
CA ARG A 205 17.59 -12.32 3.25
C ARG A 205 18.35 -13.48 3.89
N SER A 206 18.01 -14.69 3.48
CA SER A 206 18.75 -15.90 3.87
C SER A 206 20.03 -16.06 3.03
N PRO A 207 21.09 -16.74 3.53
CA PRO A 207 22.36 -16.89 2.82
C PRO A 207 22.25 -17.50 1.40
N LEU A 208 21.32 -18.43 1.19
CA LEU A 208 21.06 -19.07 -0.11
C LEU A 208 19.89 -18.44 -0.87
N GLY A 209 19.35 -17.32 -0.39
CA GLY A 209 18.09 -16.77 -0.88
C GLY A 209 16.87 -17.57 -0.40
N ALA A 210 15.70 -17.22 -0.93
CA ALA A 210 14.48 -17.97 -0.70
C ALA A 210 14.38 -19.14 -1.68
N THR A 211 13.76 -20.24 -1.25
CA THR A 211 13.39 -21.35 -2.15
C THR A 211 12.44 -20.83 -3.23
N PHE A 212 11.47 -20.02 -2.81
CA PHE A 212 10.66 -19.18 -3.67
C PHE A 212 10.22 -17.94 -2.89
N SER A 213 9.91 -16.87 -3.61
CA SER A 213 9.34 -15.65 -3.03
C SER A 213 7.99 -15.34 -3.67
N LEU A 214 7.01 -15.00 -2.83
CA LEU A 214 5.71 -14.48 -3.22
C LEU A 214 5.71 -12.96 -3.01
N GLY A 215 5.57 -12.19 -4.09
CA GLY A 215 5.63 -10.74 -4.07
C GLY A 215 4.36 -10.09 -4.59
N ALA A 216 3.98 -8.94 -4.02
CA ALA A 216 2.95 -8.06 -4.55
C ALA A 216 3.17 -6.62 -4.07
N GLY A 217 2.46 -5.66 -4.67
CA GLY A 217 2.47 -4.27 -4.24
C GLY A 217 1.85 -4.07 -2.85
N GLU A 218 2.18 -2.94 -2.20
CA GLU A 218 1.71 -2.66 -0.83
C GLU A 218 0.17 -2.66 -0.72
N LEU A 219 -0.54 -2.16 -1.73
CA LEU A 219 -2.01 -2.19 -1.76
C LEU A 219 -2.55 -3.62 -1.75
N VAL A 220 -1.99 -4.51 -2.57
CA VAL A 220 -2.47 -5.89 -2.71
C VAL A 220 -2.32 -6.63 -1.38
N TRP A 221 -1.18 -6.48 -0.70
CA TRP A 221 -0.97 -7.03 0.63
C TRP A 221 -1.91 -6.41 1.66
N THR A 222 -2.08 -5.09 1.63
CA THR A 222 -2.98 -4.38 2.53
C THR A 222 -4.40 -4.93 2.40
N GLU A 223 -4.97 -4.97 1.20
CA GLU A 223 -6.31 -5.48 0.95
C GLU A 223 -6.44 -6.97 1.28
N LEU A 224 -5.43 -7.79 0.98
CA LEU A 224 -5.43 -9.21 1.31
C LEU A 224 -5.45 -9.44 2.82
N ILE A 225 -4.74 -8.61 3.60
CA ILE A 225 -4.61 -8.80 5.05
C ILE A 225 -5.76 -8.11 5.82
N THR A 226 -6.16 -6.91 5.43
CA THR A 226 -7.20 -6.14 6.14
C THR A 226 -8.60 -6.30 5.54
N GLY A 227 -8.72 -6.94 4.38
CA GLY A 227 -10.00 -7.19 3.71
C GLY A 227 -10.89 -8.18 4.45
N PRO A 228 -12.10 -8.48 3.93
CA PRO A 228 -13.09 -9.30 4.62
C PRO A 228 -12.78 -10.82 4.64
N SER A 229 -11.98 -11.31 3.70
CA SER A 229 -11.67 -12.73 3.58
C SER A 229 -10.26 -12.97 3.00
N ASN A 230 -9.74 -14.18 3.16
CA ASN A 230 -8.50 -14.62 2.51
C ASN A 230 -8.80 -15.01 1.05
N ASP A 231 -8.58 -14.08 0.13
CA ASP A 231 -8.79 -14.24 -1.31
C ASP A 231 -7.48 -14.43 -2.09
N LEU A 232 -6.39 -14.85 -1.42
CA LEU A 232 -5.03 -15.00 -1.98
C LEU A 232 -5.02 -15.70 -3.35
N VAL A 233 -5.70 -16.85 -3.45
CA VAL A 233 -5.71 -17.67 -4.67
C VAL A 233 -6.36 -16.93 -5.84
N HIS A 234 -7.44 -16.20 -5.57
CA HIS A 234 -8.14 -15.42 -6.59
C HIS A 234 -7.28 -14.25 -7.09
N ARG A 235 -6.56 -13.58 -6.18
CA ARG A 235 -5.60 -12.52 -6.53
C ARG A 235 -4.43 -13.06 -7.36
N ALA A 236 -3.89 -14.22 -6.98
CA ALA A 236 -2.83 -14.88 -7.74
C ALA A 236 -3.29 -15.27 -9.16
N MET A 237 -4.51 -15.79 -9.32
CA MET A 237 -5.09 -16.09 -10.64
C MET A 237 -5.29 -14.86 -11.52
N ARG A 238 -5.50 -13.68 -10.91
CA ARG A 238 -5.61 -12.39 -11.61
C ARG A 238 -4.25 -11.75 -11.92
N GLY A 239 -3.14 -12.42 -11.59
CA GLY A 239 -1.79 -11.89 -11.83
C GLY A 239 -1.39 -10.75 -10.88
N GLN A 240 -2.05 -10.61 -9.73
CA GLN A 240 -1.70 -9.58 -8.73
C GLN A 240 -0.51 -9.96 -7.85
N PHE A 241 -0.02 -11.20 -7.97
CA PHE A 241 1.16 -11.70 -7.29
C PHE A 241 2.21 -12.15 -8.30
N GLU A 242 3.45 -11.81 -8.01
CA GLU A 242 4.64 -12.26 -8.73
C GLU A 242 5.32 -13.36 -7.92
N VAL A 243 5.74 -14.43 -8.60
CA VAL A 243 6.48 -15.53 -7.98
C VAL A 243 7.87 -15.61 -8.59
N SER A 244 8.89 -15.74 -7.75
CA SER A 244 10.27 -15.97 -8.18
C SER A 244 10.88 -17.18 -7.44
N GLY A 245 11.92 -17.79 -8.01
CA GLY A 245 12.53 -19.01 -7.48
C GLY A 245 11.85 -20.29 -8.00
N ASN A 246 11.69 -21.28 -7.12
CA ASN A 246 11.17 -22.60 -7.51
C ASN A 246 9.63 -22.61 -7.60
N GLY A 247 9.11 -22.52 -8.83
CA GLY A 247 7.67 -22.55 -9.10
C GLY A 247 6.95 -23.85 -8.72
N TYR A 248 7.66 -25.00 -8.72
CA TYR A 248 7.07 -26.28 -8.29
C TYR A 248 6.81 -26.28 -6.77
N GLU A 249 7.77 -25.78 -6.00
CA GLU A 249 7.63 -25.64 -4.54
C GLU A 249 6.55 -24.61 -4.18
N TYR A 250 6.46 -23.50 -4.90
CA TYR A 250 5.35 -22.55 -4.76
C TYR A 250 3.98 -23.24 -4.92
N LEU A 251 3.78 -24.00 -6.00
CA LEU A 251 2.52 -24.71 -6.26
C LEU A 251 2.23 -25.76 -5.17
N ARG A 252 3.24 -26.54 -4.78
CA ARG A 252 3.14 -27.54 -3.71
C ARG A 252 2.75 -26.92 -2.37
N LEU A 253 3.22 -25.70 -2.09
CA LEU A 253 3.02 -25.00 -0.82
C LEU A 253 1.87 -23.98 -0.83
N THR A 254 0.97 -24.03 -1.82
CA THR A 254 -0.20 -23.15 -1.88
C THR A 254 -1.03 -23.19 -0.57
N LYS A 255 -1.22 -24.37 0.03
CA LYS A 255 -1.91 -24.52 1.33
C LYS A 255 -1.16 -23.80 2.47
N VAL A 256 0.17 -23.88 2.47
CA VAL A 256 1.01 -23.23 3.47
C VAL A 256 0.93 -21.71 3.33
N LEU A 257 0.96 -21.18 2.10
CA LEU A 257 0.77 -19.76 1.84
C LEU A 257 -0.61 -19.26 2.29
N HIS A 258 -1.65 -20.07 2.11
CA HIS A 258 -2.99 -19.74 2.64
C HIS A 258 -2.99 -19.61 4.17
N LEU A 259 -2.36 -20.55 4.88
CA LEU A 259 -2.23 -20.53 6.35
C LEU A 259 -1.36 -19.36 6.85
N ILE A 260 -0.30 -19.01 6.10
CA ILE A 260 0.51 -17.82 6.36
C ILE A 260 -0.36 -16.56 6.30
N VAL A 261 -1.19 -16.43 5.27
CA VAL A 261 -2.10 -15.29 5.13
C VAL A 261 -3.17 -15.28 6.21
N ASP A 262 -3.75 -16.43 6.58
CA ASP A 262 -4.72 -16.50 7.69
C ASP A 262 -4.12 -16.00 9.01
N ASN A 263 -2.88 -16.41 9.31
CA ASN A 263 -2.19 -15.96 10.52
C ASN A 263 -1.81 -14.47 10.45
N ALA A 264 -1.40 -13.96 9.28
CA ALA A 264 -1.15 -12.54 9.08
C ALA A 264 -2.42 -11.70 9.25
N ARG A 265 -3.57 -12.19 8.76
CA ARG A 265 -4.89 -11.58 8.95
C ARG A 265 -5.31 -11.55 10.42
N ALA A 266 -5.13 -12.67 11.13
CA ALA A 266 -5.41 -12.73 12.57
C ALA A 266 -4.51 -11.79 13.38
N LEU A 267 -3.23 -11.68 13.01
CA LEU A 267 -2.28 -10.74 13.60
C LEU A 267 -2.73 -9.28 13.40
N ALA A 268 -3.14 -8.92 12.18
CA ALA A 268 -3.64 -7.58 11.86
C ALA A 268 -4.94 -7.23 12.60
N ALA A 269 -5.85 -8.21 12.75
CA ALA A 269 -7.11 -8.02 13.49
C ALA A 269 -6.92 -7.81 15.00
N GLY A 270 -5.70 -7.95 15.53
CA GLY A 270 -5.46 -7.92 16.97
C GLY A 270 -6.14 -9.07 17.70
N ALA A 271 -6.45 -10.15 17.00
CA ALA A 271 -7.03 -11.35 17.61
C ALA A 271 -5.99 -11.94 18.55
N GLU A 272 -6.18 -11.69 19.85
CA GLU A 272 -5.51 -12.41 20.91
C GLU A 272 -5.78 -13.92 20.77
N ARG A 273 -4.78 -14.67 21.22
CA ARG A 273 -4.68 -16.13 21.30
C ARG A 273 -6.01 -16.86 21.55
#